data_AF-A0A3A8KFC4-F1
#
_entry.id   AF-A0A3A8KFC4-F1
#
_cell.length_a   1.000
_cell.length_b   1.000
_cell.length_c   1.000
_cell.angle_alpha   90.00
_cell.angle_beta   90.00
_cell.angle_gamma   90.00
#
_symmetry.space_group_name_H-M   'P 1'
#
loop_
_entity.id
_entity.type
_entity.pdbx_description
1 polymer ?
#
loop_
_entity_poly.entity_id
_entity_poly.type
_entity_poly.pdbx_seq_one_letter_code
_entity_poly.pdbx_strand_id
1 'polypeptide(L)'
;MSLKHAPALFALLLSLPGEAPRAADAKPAAPVPSTCAQAPLFQRYARSGMVESLPGNKVRLSVMADVHGEDCGTPDCYFTQVRAVFHFAEGKGCRVREVEVSTEDGGCIPEGSRVPPKREAFFPKGPADVADPALVQLTLRTRKADRALVLLPRNLFFFEDVKAGAPLHTTLPTGEAGEDACCWAASIAESHFRD
;
A
#
# COMPACT_ATOMS: atom_id res chain seq x y z
N MET A 1 -48.70 -67.04 10.19
CA MET A 1 -50.00 -66.43 9.81
C MET A 1 -50.48 -65.62 11.02
N SER A 2 -50.06 -64.37 11.15
CA SER A 2 -50.73 -63.13 10.69
C SER A 2 -51.95 -62.71 11.52
N LEU A 3 -51.99 -61.40 11.82
CA LEU A 3 -53.08 -60.54 12.30
C LEU A 3 -53.32 -60.40 13.81
N LYS A 4 -52.74 -59.34 14.41
CA LYS A 4 -53.36 -58.52 15.47
C LYS A 4 -53.06 -57.04 15.15
N HIS A 5 -53.98 -56.38 14.44
CA HIS A 5 -54.99 -55.43 14.97
C HIS A 5 -54.38 -54.12 15.52
N ALA A 6 -54.44 -53.07 14.69
CA ALA A 6 -54.65 -51.68 15.11
C ALA A 6 -56.19 -51.41 15.09
N PRO A 7 -56.77 -50.45 15.84
CA PRO A 7 -56.59 -49.01 15.55
C PRO A 7 -56.72 -48.03 16.75
N ALA A 8 -56.29 -46.76 16.51
CA ALA A 8 -56.92 -45.45 16.81
C ALA A 8 -57.56 -45.17 18.21
N LEU A 9 -57.54 -43.98 18.83
CA LEU A 9 -57.40 -42.55 18.45
C LEU A 9 -57.49 -41.69 19.76
N PHE A 10 -57.28 -40.38 19.65
CA PHE A 10 -57.46 -39.27 20.64
C PHE A 10 -56.28 -38.98 21.60
N ALA A 11 -55.75 -37.75 21.73
CA ALA A 11 -56.02 -36.47 21.06
C ALA A 11 -54.91 -35.45 21.37
N LEU A 12 -54.84 -34.45 20.48
CA LEU A 12 -54.05 -33.22 20.48
C LEU A 12 -53.85 -32.55 21.85
N LEU A 13 -52.66 -31.96 22.05
CA LEU A 13 -52.54 -30.58 22.51
C LEU A 13 -51.39 -29.87 21.77
N LEU A 14 -51.72 -28.67 21.31
CA LEU A 14 -50.98 -27.74 20.45
C LEU A 14 -49.67 -27.22 21.06
N SER A 15 -48.65 -26.96 20.21
CA SER A 15 -47.78 -25.76 20.21
C SER A 15 -46.71 -25.84 19.11
N LEU A 16 -46.86 -25.06 18.04
CA LEU A 16 -45.78 -24.65 17.10
C LEU A 16 -44.95 -23.51 17.74
N PRO A 17 -43.95 -22.90 17.07
CA PRO A 17 -42.71 -23.43 16.52
C PRO A 17 -41.49 -22.71 17.15
N GLY A 18 -40.48 -23.44 17.60
CA GLY A 18 -39.21 -22.86 18.07
C GLY A 18 -38.21 -22.73 16.94
N GLU A 19 -38.35 -21.66 16.16
CA GLU A 19 -37.43 -21.21 15.11
C GLU A 19 -36.00 -21.12 15.68
N ALA A 20 -35.12 -22.06 15.30
CA ALA A 20 -33.69 -21.94 15.60
C ALA A 20 -33.15 -20.68 14.91
N PRO A 21 -32.30 -19.87 15.59
CA PRO A 21 -31.95 -18.56 15.07
C PRO A 21 -31.21 -18.69 13.74
N ARG A 22 -31.75 -18.00 12.74
CA ARG A 22 -31.11 -17.72 11.46
C ARG A 22 -29.68 -17.27 11.68
N ALA A 23 -28.76 -17.86 10.91
CA ALA A 23 -27.51 -17.24 10.55
C ALA A 23 -27.80 -15.95 9.78
N ALA A 24 -28.01 -14.85 10.50
CA ALA A 24 -28.03 -13.50 10.00
C ALA A 24 -27.33 -12.63 11.04
N ASP A 25 -26.50 -11.70 10.57
CA ASP A 25 -25.77 -10.70 11.36
C ASP A 25 -24.46 -11.15 12.02
N ALA A 26 -23.66 -11.96 11.32
CA ALA A 26 -22.22 -11.82 11.45
C ALA A 26 -21.81 -10.45 10.87
N LYS A 27 -21.87 -9.41 11.72
CA LYS A 27 -21.21 -8.12 11.50
C LYS A 27 -19.83 -8.42 10.89
N PRO A 28 -19.43 -7.81 9.76
CA PRO A 28 -18.08 -8.01 9.24
C PRO A 28 -17.13 -7.74 10.38
N ALA A 29 -16.34 -8.77 10.77
CA ALA A 29 -15.33 -8.61 11.79
C ALA A 29 -14.54 -7.35 11.42
N ALA A 30 -14.45 -6.40 12.36
CA ALA A 30 -13.67 -5.20 12.14
C ALA A 30 -12.30 -5.64 11.59
N PRO A 31 -11.80 -5.05 10.49
CA PRO A 31 -10.56 -5.51 9.88
C PRO A 31 -9.49 -5.58 10.96
N VAL A 32 -8.95 -6.78 11.19
CA VAL A 32 -7.82 -6.93 12.11
C VAL A 32 -6.70 -6.07 11.52
N PRO A 33 -6.21 -5.04 12.24
CA PRO A 33 -5.15 -4.20 11.73
C PRO A 33 -3.95 -5.07 11.36
N SER A 34 -3.40 -4.85 10.16
CA SER A 34 -2.25 -5.62 9.70
C SER A 34 -1.09 -5.34 10.65
N THR A 35 -0.51 -6.39 11.24
CA THR A 35 0.73 -6.27 12.02
C THR A 35 1.86 -5.69 11.18
N CYS A 36 1.81 -5.87 9.85
CA CYS A 36 2.79 -5.32 8.93
C CYS A 36 2.73 -3.79 8.81
N ALA A 37 1.62 -3.13 9.17
CA ALA A 37 1.56 -1.66 9.23
C ALA A 37 2.46 -1.08 10.34
N GLN A 38 2.80 -1.89 11.35
CA GLN A 38 3.64 -1.51 12.49
C GLN A 38 5.12 -1.87 12.28
N ALA A 39 5.46 -2.39 11.10
CA ALA A 39 6.80 -2.84 10.81
C ALA A 39 7.81 -1.68 10.85
N PRO A 40 9.09 -1.92 11.23
CA PRO A 40 10.08 -0.85 11.43
C PRO A 40 10.21 0.12 10.25
N LEU A 41 10.16 -0.40 9.02
CA LEU A 41 10.26 0.41 7.81
C LEU A 41 9.12 1.44 7.66
N PHE A 42 7.93 1.15 8.20
CA PHE A 42 6.76 2.03 8.14
C PHE A 42 6.62 2.95 9.35
N GLN A 43 7.40 2.75 10.41
CA GLN A 43 7.12 3.35 11.71
C GLN A 43 7.06 4.89 11.68
N ARG A 44 7.99 5.57 11.00
CA ARG A 44 8.00 7.05 10.92
C ARG A 44 6.84 7.58 10.07
N TYR A 45 6.52 6.88 8.98
CA TYR A 45 5.36 7.19 8.14
C TYR A 45 4.05 7.03 8.91
N ALA A 46 3.92 5.96 9.70
CA ALA A 46 2.74 5.70 10.52
C ALA A 46 2.54 6.79 11.58
N ARG A 47 3.62 7.23 12.27
CA ARG A 47 3.56 8.36 13.20
C ARG A 47 3.11 9.66 12.54
N SER A 48 3.40 9.82 11.25
CA SER A 48 3.01 10.99 10.45
C SER A 48 1.64 10.84 9.78
N GLY A 49 0.89 9.76 10.09
CA GLY A 49 -0.45 9.52 9.54
C GLY A 49 -0.49 9.06 8.08
N MET A 50 0.66 8.63 7.53
CA MET A 50 0.78 8.25 6.11
C MET A 50 0.48 6.76 5.86
N VAL A 51 0.37 5.97 6.91
CA VAL A 51 0.18 4.50 6.84
C VAL A 51 -1.20 4.12 7.33
N GLU A 52 -1.90 3.32 6.53
CA GLU A 52 -3.21 2.78 6.83
C GLU A 52 -3.19 1.25 6.69
N SER A 53 -3.72 0.54 7.71
CA SER A 53 -3.99 -0.89 7.59
C SER A 53 -5.26 -1.11 6.78
N LEU A 54 -5.17 -1.96 5.76
CA LEU A 54 -6.30 -2.34 4.91
C LEU A 54 -6.72 -3.80 5.13
N PRO A 55 -7.97 -4.17 4.81
CA PRO A 55 -8.42 -5.56 4.84
C PRO A 55 -7.57 -6.50 3.99
N GLY A 56 -7.49 -7.76 4.40
CA GLY A 56 -6.75 -8.81 3.69
C GLY A 56 -5.24 -8.69 3.87
N ASN A 57 -4.78 -8.25 5.05
CA ASN A 57 -3.36 -8.04 5.36
C ASN A 57 -2.68 -7.16 4.29
N LYS A 58 -3.22 -5.97 4.05
CA LYS A 58 -2.65 -4.99 3.13
C LYS A 58 -2.27 -3.74 3.92
N VAL A 59 -1.28 -3.01 3.40
CA VAL A 59 -0.88 -1.72 3.97
C VAL A 59 -0.93 -0.68 2.86
N ARG A 60 -1.57 0.45 3.11
CA ARG A 60 -1.51 1.61 2.22
C ARG A 60 -0.56 2.64 2.80
N LEU A 61 0.40 3.07 2.00
CA LEU A 61 1.24 4.22 2.26
C LEU A 61 0.80 5.36 1.33
N SER A 62 0.49 6.52 1.87
CA SER A 62 0.15 7.72 1.09
C SER A 62 1.11 8.84 1.46
N VAL A 63 1.93 9.28 0.50
CA VAL A 63 2.91 10.35 0.69
C VAL A 63 2.75 11.44 -0.35
N MET A 64 3.09 12.66 0.03
CA MET A 64 3.35 13.74 -0.91
C MET A 64 4.86 13.79 -1.13
N ALA A 65 5.28 13.45 -2.33
CA ALA A 65 6.66 13.55 -2.77
C ALA A 65 6.83 14.88 -3.50
N ASP A 66 7.82 15.67 -3.06
CA ASP A 66 8.30 16.82 -3.77
C ASP A 66 9.08 16.37 -5.01
N VAL A 67 8.88 17.06 -6.13
CA VAL A 67 9.54 16.73 -7.39
C VAL A 67 10.84 17.50 -7.45
N HIS A 68 11.93 16.86 -7.04
CA HIS A 68 13.27 17.35 -7.35
C HIS A 68 13.68 16.70 -8.67
N GLY A 69 13.53 17.44 -9.77
CA GLY A 69 14.13 17.10 -11.06
C GLY A 69 15.14 18.18 -11.43
N GLU A 70 16.11 17.86 -12.30
CA GLU A 70 16.90 18.94 -12.92
C GLU A 70 15.95 19.92 -13.61
N ASP A 71 16.26 21.18 -13.41
CA ASP A 71 15.59 22.40 -13.83
C ASP A 71 15.04 22.37 -15.28
N CYS A 72 13.86 21.79 -15.46
CA CYS A 72 13.07 21.84 -16.70
C CYS A 72 12.00 22.95 -16.64
N GLY A 73 12.27 24.05 -15.91
CA GLY A 73 11.39 25.22 -15.84
C GLY A 73 10.07 25.00 -15.11
N THR A 74 10.02 24.05 -14.17
CA THR A 74 8.81 23.72 -13.42
C THR A 74 8.82 24.48 -12.08
N PRO A 75 7.85 25.37 -11.81
CA PRO A 75 7.79 26.16 -10.57
C PRO A 75 7.89 25.32 -9.28
N ASP A 76 8.33 25.91 -8.16
CA ASP A 76 8.47 25.26 -6.84
C ASP A 76 7.15 24.76 -6.17
N CYS A 77 6.07 24.64 -6.94
CA CYS A 77 4.75 24.28 -6.44
C CYS A 77 4.22 22.94 -6.97
N TYR A 78 5.06 22.06 -7.51
CA TYR A 78 4.63 20.75 -8.03
C TYR A 78 5.02 19.63 -7.07
N PHE A 79 4.07 18.74 -6.81
CA PHE A 79 4.29 17.55 -5.99
C PHE A 79 3.59 16.36 -6.64
N THR A 80 4.10 15.16 -6.40
CA THR A 80 3.43 13.92 -6.79
C THR A 80 2.87 13.26 -5.53
N GLN A 81 1.54 13.10 -5.50
CA GLN A 81 0.93 12.23 -4.51
C GLN A 81 1.17 10.78 -4.91
N VAL A 82 1.92 10.04 -4.10
CA VAL A 82 2.18 8.61 -4.29
C VAL A 82 1.34 7.82 -3.29
N ARG A 83 0.48 6.93 -3.81
CA ARG A 83 -0.29 5.97 -3.01
C ARG A 83 0.17 4.56 -3.34
N ALA A 84 0.82 3.89 -2.40
CA ALA A 84 1.35 2.54 -2.56
C ALA A 84 0.56 1.55 -1.69
N VAL A 85 -0.11 0.58 -2.30
CA VAL A 85 -0.80 -0.51 -1.61
C VAL A 85 0.08 -1.76 -1.64
N PHE A 86 0.61 -2.14 -0.48
CA PHE A 86 1.47 -3.29 -0.29
C PHE A 86 0.63 -4.55 -0.11
N HIS A 87 0.92 -5.55 -0.94
CA HIS A 87 0.38 -6.90 -0.84
C HIS A 87 1.48 -7.82 -0.31
N PHE A 88 1.23 -8.47 0.81
CA PHE A 88 2.18 -9.42 1.41
C PHE A 88 1.91 -10.85 0.94
N ALA A 89 2.94 -11.68 0.93
CA ALA A 89 2.85 -13.09 0.58
C ALA A 89 2.16 -13.89 1.69
N GLU A 90 1.15 -14.66 1.32
CA GLU A 90 0.39 -15.51 2.26
C GLU A 90 1.31 -16.49 3.00
N GLY A 91 1.12 -16.61 4.32
CA GLY A 91 1.91 -17.49 5.18
C GLY A 91 3.38 -17.10 5.35
N LYS A 92 3.84 -15.97 4.81
CA LYS A 92 5.25 -15.52 4.87
C LYS A 92 5.43 -14.21 5.63
N GLY A 93 4.62 -14.00 6.67
CA GLY A 93 4.69 -12.80 7.50
C GLY A 93 4.47 -11.51 6.70
N CYS A 94 5.39 -10.56 6.85
CA CYS A 94 5.34 -9.26 6.18
C CYS A 94 6.24 -9.18 4.96
N ARG A 95 6.48 -10.32 4.30
CA ARG A 95 7.20 -10.37 3.03
C ARG A 95 6.35 -9.78 1.91
N VAL A 96 6.79 -8.67 1.33
CA VAL A 96 6.14 -8.01 0.20
C VAL A 96 6.16 -8.93 -1.02
N ARG A 97 5.01 -9.07 -1.68
CA ARG A 97 4.83 -9.80 -2.94
C ARG A 97 4.78 -8.85 -4.12
N GLU A 98 3.99 -7.79 -3.97
CA GLU A 98 3.65 -6.82 -5.01
C GLU A 98 3.17 -5.54 -4.34
N VAL A 99 3.36 -4.40 -5.01
CA VAL A 99 2.86 -3.10 -4.56
C VAL A 99 2.15 -2.43 -5.73
N GLU A 100 0.86 -2.12 -5.57
CA GLU A 100 0.13 -1.28 -6.53
C GLU A 100 0.41 0.18 -6.18
N VAL A 101 1.02 0.91 -7.10
CA VAL A 101 1.35 2.33 -6.92
C VAL A 101 0.46 3.16 -7.83
N SER A 102 -0.26 4.10 -7.25
CA SER A 102 -0.99 5.15 -7.94
C SER A 102 -0.27 6.48 -7.75
N THR A 103 0.01 7.20 -8.82
CA THR A 103 0.57 8.56 -8.75
C THR A 103 -0.41 9.57 -9.33
N GLU A 104 -0.51 10.72 -8.67
CA GLU A 104 -1.29 11.87 -9.12
C GLU A 104 -0.44 13.12 -8.93
N ASP A 105 -0.14 13.80 -10.03
CA ASP A 105 0.60 15.05 -9.99
C ASP A 105 -0.33 16.17 -9.55
N GLY A 106 0.14 16.95 -8.59
CA GLY A 106 -0.53 18.09 -8.01
C GLY A 106 0.36 19.33 -8.05
N GLY A 107 -0.22 20.47 -7.69
CA GLY A 107 0.47 21.75 -7.70
C GLY A 107 -0.27 22.84 -8.47
N CYS A 108 0.49 23.77 -9.03
CA CYS A 108 -0.02 24.85 -9.89
C CYS A 108 -0.45 24.35 -11.28
N ILE A 109 -1.22 23.26 -11.35
CA ILE A 109 -1.75 22.70 -12.59
C ILE A 109 -3.07 23.42 -12.93
N PRO A 110 -3.21 24.04 -14.11
CA PRO A 110 -4.44 24.68 -14.54
C PRO A 110 -5.64 23.72 -14.48
N GLU A 111 -6.80 24.21 -14.04
CA GLU A 111 -8.04 23.42 -14.06
C GLU A 111 -8.33 22.92 -15.49
N GLY A 112 -8.56 21.61 -15.63
CA GLY A 112 -8.76 20.95 -16.93
C GLY A 112 -7.52 20.28 -17.53
N SER A 113 -6.32 20.51 -16.98
CA SER A 113 -5.07 19.85 -17.41
C SER A 113 -4.66 18.67 -16.52
N ARG A 114 -5.49 18.31 -15.53
CA ARG A 114 -5.20 17.20 -14.62
C ARG A 114 -5.30 15.87 -15.35
N VAL A 115 -4.17 15.18 -15.44
CA VAL A 115 -4.10 13.82 -15.97
C VAL A 115 -4.67 12.86 -14.92
N PRO A 116 -5.45 11.83 -15.31
CA PRO A 116 -5.90 10.80 -14.38
C PRO A 116 -4.72 10.12 -13.67
N PRO A 117 -4.91 9.63 -12.42
CA PRO A 117 -3.84 8.96 -11.70
C PRO A 117 -3.28 7.77 -12.49
N LYS A 118 -1.96 7.72 -12.65
CA LYS A 118 -1.27 6.57 -13.26
C LYS A 118 -1.24 5.44 -12.23
N ARG A 119 -1.54 4.20 -12.63
CA ARG A 119 -1.50 3.02 -11.75
C ARG A 119 -0.66 1.90 -12.33
N GLU A 120 0.28 1.41 -11.53
CA GLU A 120 1.23 0.39 -11.95
C GLU A 120 1.59 -0.58 -10.82
N ALA A 121 1.98 -1.80 -11.18
CA ALA A 121 2.44 -2.81 -10.24
C ALA A 121 3.96 -2.84 -10.14
N PHE A 122 4.45 -2.79 -8.91
CA PHE A 122 5.87 -2.85 -8.56
C PHE A 122 6.19 -4.13 -7.79
N PHE A 123 7.37 -4.67 -8.02
CA PHE A 123 7.84 -5.93 -7.47
C PHE A 123 9.15 -5.74 -6.72
N PRO A 124 9.36 -6.41 -5.56
CA PRO A 124 10.59 -6.30 -4.81
C PRO A 124 11.82 -6.77 -5.58
N LYS A 125 12.91 -6.03 -5.43
CA LYS A 125 14.25 -6.39 -5.89
C LYS A 125 15.18 -6.52 -4.68
N GLY A 126 15.44 -7.75 -4.24
CA GLY A 126 16.26 -8.05 -3.06
C GLY A 126 15.44 -8.36 -1.81
N PRO A 127 15.97 -8.07 -0.60
CA PRO A 127 15.24 -8.22 0.66
C PRO A 127 13.90 -7.49 0.65
N ALA A 128 12.87 -8.13 1.20
CA ALA A 128 11.47 -7.70 1.01
C ALA A 128 10.56 -7.95 2.23
N ASP A 129 11.10 -8.40 3.36
CA ASP A 129 10.32 -8.54 4.59
C ASP A 129 10.38 -7.25 5.40
N VAL A 130 9.30 -6.48 5.39
CA VAL A 130 9.28 -5.16 6.04
C VAL A 130 9.36 -5.26 7.56
N ALA A 131 9.06 -6.43 8.14
CA ALA A 131 9.19 -6.68 9.57
C ALA A 131 10.63 -7.00 9.99
N ASP A 132 11.53 -7.25 9.05
CA ASP A 132 12.95 -7.47 9.34
C ASP A 132 13.60 -6.15 9.83
N PRO A 133 14.09 -6.07 11.09
CA PRO A 133 14.72 -4.86 11.60
C PRO A 133 16.03 -4.51 10.88
N ALA A 134 16.66 -5.45 10.17
CA ALA A 134 17.84 -5.19 9.35
C ALA A 134 17.50 -4.61 7.97
N LEU A 135 16.21 -4.58 7.57
CA LEU A 135 15.79 -3.99 6.31
C LEU A 135 15.81 -2.45 6.40
N VAL A 136 16.94 -1.88 5.98
CA VAL A 136 17.12 -0.41 5.91
C VAL A 136 16.60 0.19 4.59
N GLN A 137 16.29 -0.64 3.60
CA GLN A 137 15.83 -0.20 2.27
C GLN A 137 15.01 -1.29 1.59
N LEU A 138 13.81 -0.93 1.13
CA LEU A 138 13.00 -1.73 0.21
C LEU A 138 13.04 -1.11 -1.19
N THR A 139 13.60 -1.83 -2.16
CA THR A 139 13.61 -1.41 -3.56
C THR A 139 12.57 -2.19 -4.35
N LEU A 140 11.70 -1.46 -5.04
CA LEU A 140 10.64 -2.01 -5.87
C LEU A 140 10.81 -1.49 -7.30
N ARG A 141 10.51 -2.31 -8.31
CA ARG A 141 10.54 -1.93 -9.72
C ARG A 141 9.35 -2.47 -10.50
N THR A 142 8.97 -1.78 -11.56
CA THR A 142 8.04 -2.32 -12.57
C THR A 142 8.68 -3.53 -13.28
N ARG A 143 7.86 -4.32 -13.99
CA ARG A 143 8.37 -5.45 -14.80
C ARG A 143 9.34 -5.01 -15.90
N LYS A 144 9.12 -3.82 -16.47
CA LYS A 144 10.01 -3.20 -17.46
C LYS A 144 11.27 -2.61 -16.83
N ALA A 145 11.30 -2.48 -15.50
CA ALA A 145 12.36 -1.86 -14.72
C ALA A 145 12.67 -0.41 -15.11
N ASP A 146 11.73 0.25 -15.80
CA ASP A 146 11.75 1.63 -16.24
C ASP A 146 11.29 2.62 -15.17
N ARG A 147 10.71 2.11 -14.09
CA ARG A 147 10.27 2.88 -12.92
C ARG A 147 10.69 2.16 -11.65
N ALA A 148 10.94 2.94 -10.59
CA ALA A 148 11.32 2.39 -9.30
C ALA A 148 10.65 3.15 -8.15
N LEU A 149 10.37 2.43 -7.07
CA LEU A 149 9.97 2.98 -5.79
C LEU A 149 10.96 2.48 -4.75
N VAL A 150 11.67 3.38 -4.07
CA VAL A 150 12.58 3.02 -2.99
C VAL A 150 12.05 3.59 -1.69
N LEU A 151 11.80 2.69 -0.73
CA LEU A 151 11.33 3.04 0.60
C LEU A 151 12.47 2.86 1.61
N LEU A 152 12.83 3.92 2.29
CA LEU A 152 13.75 3.98 3.43
C LEU A 152 12.96 4.32 4.69
N PRO A 153 13.48 4.09 5.90
CA PRO A 153 12.79 4.45 7.15
C PRO A 153 12.45 5.94 7.29
N ARG A 154 13.16 6.80 6.55
CA ARG A 154 13.07 8.27 6.66
C ARG A 154 12.82 8.97 5.33
N ASN A 155 12.73 8.24 4.21
CA ASN A 155 12.51 8.85 2.90
C ASN A 155 11.97 7.83 1.89
N LEU A 156 11.17 8.28 0.94
CA LEU A 156 10.62 7.51 -0.15
C LEU A 156 11.00 8.22 -1.43
N PHE A 157 11.49 7.47 -2.41
CA PHE A 157 11.88 7.97 -3.73
C PHE A 157 11.07 7.27 -4.82
N PHE A 158 10.42 8.04 -5.68
CA PHE A 158 9.72 7.56 -6.86
C PHE A 158 10.47 8.02 -8.12
N PHE A 159 10.97 7.06 -8.89
CA PHE A 159 11.73 7.30 -10.11
C PHE A 159 10.89 6.95 -11.33
N GLU A 160 10.84 7.88 -12.28
CA GLU A 160 10.29 7.67 -13.63
C GLU A 160 11.41 7.60 -14.67
N ASP A 161 11.11 6.94 -15.80
CA ASP A 161 11.96 6.88 -17.01
C ASP A 161 13.42 6.46 -16.78
N VAL A 162 13.63 5.59 -15.79
CA VAL A 162 14.94 5.04 -15.43
C VAL A 162 15.37 3.99 -16.44
N LYS A 163 16.63 4.01 -16.87
CA LYS A 163 17.16 2.88 -17.66
C LYS A 163 17.16 1.60 -16.83
N ALA A 164 16.71 0.49 -17.42
CA ALA A 164 16.70 -0.81 -16.75
C ALA A 164 18.10 -1.15 -16.19
N GLY A 165 18.18 -1.36 -14.88
CA GLY A 165 19.44 -1.67 -14.18
C GLY A 165 20.30 -0.46 -13.78
N ALA A 166 19.91 0.77 -14.11
CA ALA A 166 20.61 1.96 -13.64
C ALA A 166 20.61 2.04 -12.10
N PRO A 167 21.70 2.59 -11.50
CA PRO A 167 21.73 2.86 -10.07
C PRO A 167 20.60 3.82 -9.69
N LEU A 168 20.06 3.64 -8.49
CA LEU A 168 19.03 4.52 -7.92
C LEU A 168 19.69 5.34 -6.84
N HIS A 169 19.85 6.64 -7.08
CA HIS A 169 20.40 7.55 -6.09
C HIS A 169 19.30 7.93 -5.10
N THR A 170 19.46 7.52 -3.85
CA THR A 170 18.51 7.83 -2.75
C THR A 170 19.07 8.90 -1.82
N THR A 171 19.88 9.78 -2.37
CA THR A 171 20.35 11.02 -1.77
C THR A 171 19.67 12.16 -2.51
N LEU A 172 19.26 13.21 -1.80
CA LEU A 172 18.76 14.42 -2.45
C LEU A 172 19.92 15.09 -3.22
N PRO A 173 19.66 15.75 -4.36
CA PRO A 173 20.67 16.57 -5.02
C PRO A 173 21.19 17.63 -4.05
N THR A 174 22.50 17.90 -4.09
CA THR A 174 23.09 18.95 -3.23
C THR A 174 22.88 20.34 -3.82
N GLY A 175 22.44 20.42 -5.09
CA GLY A 175 22.24 21.68 -5.80
C GLY A 175 23.55 22.32 -6.28
N GLU A 176 24.65 21.57 -6.25
CA GLU A 176 25.96 22.04 -6.70
C GLU A 176 26.07 22.04 -8.23
N ALA A 177 26.66 23.10 -8.78
CA ALA A 177 26.89 23.21 -10.22
C ALA A 177 27.84 22.11 -10.68
N GLY A 178 27.38 21.24 -11.59
CA GLY A 178 28.17 20.13 -12.14
C GLY A 178 27.79 18.75 -11.62
N GLU A 179 26.70 18.61 -10.85
CA GLU A 179 26.06 17.31 -10.70
C GLU A 179 25.67 16.79 -12.10
N ASP A 180 26.06 15.55 -12.42
CA ASP A 180 25.69 14.92 -13.69
C ASP A 180 24.17 14.94 -13.82
N ALA A 181 23.67 15.16 -15.03
CA ALA A 181 22.25 15.10 -15.39
C ALA A 181 21.65 13.72 -15.07
N CYS A 182 21.36 13.50 -13.80
CA CYS A 182 20.82 12.27 -13.26
C CYS A 182 19.33 12.47 -13.12
N CYS A 183 18.55 11.46 -13.52
CA CYS A 183 17.13 11.40 -13.24
C CYS A 183 16.93 11.33 -11.72
N TRP A 184 16.70 12.48 -11.10
CA TRP A 184 16.35 12.59 -9.69
C TRP A 184 14.91 12.12 -9.49
N ALA A 185 14.68 11.39 -8.40
CA ALA A 185 13.36 10.91 -8.03
C ALA A 185 12.56 12.00 -7.32
N ALA A 186 11.24 11.98 -7.49
CA ALA A 186 10.34 12.64 -6.56
C ALA A 186 10.52 12.01 -5.17
N SER A 187 10.67 12.82 -4.12
CA SER A 187 10.98 12.34 -2.77
C SER A 187 10.17 13.02 -1.68
N ILE A 188 9.98 12.39 -0.52
CA ILE A 188 9.22 13.04 0.56
C ILE A 188 10.07 14.12 1.26
N ALA A 189 9.52 15.33 1.34
CA ALA A 189 10.14 16.43 2.08
C ALA A 189 10.27 16.08 3.57
N GLU A 190 11.43 16.38 4.19
CA GLU A 190 11.66 16.05 5.59
C GLU A 190 10.63 16.69 6.54
N SER A 191 10.16 17.89 6.19
CA SER A 191 9.10 18.62 6.91
C SER A 191 7.77 17.85 7.03
N HIS A 192 7.56 16.83 6.21
CA HIS A 192 6.37 15.98 6.29
C HIS A 192 6.45 14.95 7.43
N PHE A 193 7.64 14.69 7.97
CA PHE A 193 7.79 13.88 9.17
C PHE A 193 7.70 14.76 10.39
N ARG A 194 6.76 14.45 11.28
CA ARG A 194 6.73 15.05 12.63
C ARG A 194 7.71 14.27 13.51
N ASP A 195 8.69 14.96 14.08
CA ASP A 195 9.59 14.40 15.09
C ASP A 195 8.89 14.23 16.44
#